data_AF-A0A949I5Z5-F1
#
_entry.id   AF-A0A949I5Z5-F1
#
_cell.length_a   1.000
_cell.length_b   1.000
_cell.length_c   1.000
_cell.angle_alpha   90.00
_cell.angle_beta   90.00
_cell.angle_gamma   90.00
#
_symmetry.space_group_name_H-M   'P 1'
#
loop_
_entity.id
_entity.type
_entity.pdbx_description
1 polymer ?
#
loop_
_entity_poly.entity_id
_entity_poly.type
_entity_poly.pdbx_seq_one_letter_code
_entity_poly.pdbx_strand_id
1 'polypeptide(L)'
;HGWVSGLPAVLRVDVSHANLQRLLEPDIIPTFDADDLQRAGATPQDALPARERFAVVELQNGDAPSDYVLGTRNFFVITRYNRSAYYAMSVVELARAVQAARDASPGAKP
;
A
#
# COMPACT_ATOMS: atom_id res chain seq x y z
N HIS A 1 6.98 -14.48 -9.85
CA HIS A 1 6.35 -13.95 -8.62
C HIS A 1 5.60 -12.61 -8.84
N GLY A 2 4.78 -12.48 -9.89
CA GLY A 2 3.74 -11.44 -9.99
C GLY A 2 4.14 -9.94 -9.99
N TRP A 3 5.40 -9.58 -9.75
CA TRP A 3 5.87 -8.20 -9.70
C TRP A 3 5.67 -7.48 -11.03
N VAL A 4 5.21 -6.24 -10.96
CA VAL A 4 5.01 -5.35 -12.11
C VAL A 4 5.96 -4.16 -11.98
N SER A 5 6.93 -4.06 -12.89
CA SER A 5 7.87 -2.94 -12.90
C SER A 5 7.11 -1.61 -13.09
N GLY A 6 7.48 -0.59 -12.31
CA GLY A 6 6.86 0.73 -12.34
C GLY A 6 5.52 0.86 -11.59
N LEU A 7 4.92 -0.24 -11.14
CA LEU A 7 3.73 -0.18 -10.29
C LEU A 7 4.14 0.15 -8.83
N PRO A 8 3.60 1.21 -8.21
CA PRO A 8 3.85 1.48 -6.79
C PRO A 8 3.39 0.31 -5.91
N ALA A 9 4.10 0.01 -4.82
CA ALA A 9 3.66 -1.01 -3.87
C ALA A 9 2.40 -0.53 -3.12
N VAL A 10 2.43 0.71 -2.62
CA VAL A 10 1.30 1.31 -1.88
C VAL A 10 0.95 2.69 -2.43
N LEU A 11 -0.33 3.04 -2.33
CA LEU A 11 -0.89 4.37 -2.64
C LEU A 11 -1.64 4.90 -1.40
N ARG A 12 -1.79 6.23 -1.30
CA ARG A 12 -2.53 6.84 -0.19
C ARG A 12 -4.03 6.79 -0.41
N VAL A 13 -4.77 6.68 0.69
CA VAL A 13 -6.24 6.64 0.69
C VAL A 13 -6.79 7.31 1.92
N ASP A 14 -7.88 8.05 1.73
CA ASP A 14 -8.73 8.53 2.82
C ASP A 14 -9.89 7.55 3.00
N VAL A 15 -10.08 7.10 4.24
CA VAL A 15 -11.12 6.13 4.64
C VAL A 15 -12.13 6.73 5.63
N SER A 16 -12.14 8.05 5.82
CA SER A 16 -12.96 8.75 6.82
C SER A 16 -14.48 8.49 6.68
N HIS A 17 -14.93 8.16 5.47
CA HIS A 17 -16.33 7.84 5.16
C HIS A 17 -16.51 6.42 4.64
N ALA A 18 -15.50 5.57 4.81
CA ALA A 18 -15.47 4.25 4.20
C ALA A 18 -16.14 3.18 5.06
N ASN A 19 -16.75 2.19 4.41
CA ASN A 19 -17.16 0.94 5.05
C ASN A 19 -15.91 0.07 5.30
N LEU A 20 -15.22 0.34 6.40
CA LEU A 20 -13.98 -0.36 6.77
C LEU A 20 -14.20 -1.85 7.00
N GLN A 21 -15.35 -2.28 7.53
CA GLN A 21 -15.64 -3.69 7.73
C GLN A 21 -15.53 -4.48 6.42
N ARG A 22 -16.13 -3.96 5.34
CA ARG A 22 -16.04 -4.57 4.00
C ARG A 22 -14.62 -4.50 3.45
N LEU A 23 -13.96 -3.36 3.60
CA LEU A 23 -12.69 -3.09 2.96
C LEU A 23 -11.51 -3.85 3.59
N LEU A 24 -11.61 -4.19 4.87
CA LEU A 24 -10.58 -4.93 5.61
C LEU A 24 -10.79 -6.45 5.59
N GLU A 25 -11.97 -6.95 5.19
CA GLU A 25 -12.29 -8.38 5.15
C GLU A 25 -11.31 -9.22 4.30
N PRO A 26 -10.85 -8.76 3.10
CA PRO A 26 -9.90 -9.54 2.30
C PRO A 26 -8.46 -9.52 2.82
N ASP A 27 -8.18 -8.79 3.90
CA ASP A 27 -6.83 -8.60 4.46
C ASP A 27 -5.86 -8.06 3.39
N ILE A 28 -4.69 -8.67 3.21
CA ILE A 28 -3.65 -8.25 2.26
C ILE A 28 -3.93 -8.61 0.79
N ILE A 29 -5.06 -9.25 0.48
CA ILE A 29 -5.35 -9.75 -0.87
C ILE A 29 -5.96 -8.63 -1.74
N PRO A 30 -5.31 -8.22 -2.85
CA PRO A 30 -5.85 -7.17 -3.71
C PRO A 30 -7.14 -7.63 -4.39
N THR A 31 -8.26 -7.03 -4.01
CA THR A 31 -9.61 -7.52 -4.33
C THR A 31 -10.48 -6.45 -4.99
N PHE A 32 -10.33 -5.19 -4.57
CA PHE A 32 -11.20 -4.10 -5.00
C PHE A 32 -10.64 -3.38 -6.22
N ASP A 33 -11.49 -3.06 -7.20
CA ASP A 33 -11.15 -2.07 -8.22
C ASP A 33 -11.55 -0.65 -7.76
N ALA A 34 -11.32 0.35 -8.62
CA ALA A 34 -11.63 1.74 -8.32
C ALA A 34 -13.13 1.95 -8.00
N ASP A 35 -14.02 1.29 -8.74
CA ASP A 35 -15.47 1.42 -8.53
C ASP A 35 -15.89 0.79 -7.20
N ASP A 36 -15.28 -0.33 -6.82
CA ASP A 36 -15.48 -0.96 -5.52
C ASP A 36 -15.07 -0.05 -4.36
N LEU A 37 -13.88 0.56 -4.45
CA LEU A 37 -13.37 1.49 -3.45
C LEU A 37 -14.30 2.71 -3.31
N GLN A 38 -14.70 3.31 -4.43
CA GLN A 38 -15.61 4.45 -4.43
C GLN A 38 -16.98 4.09 -3.83
N ARG A 39 -17.56 2.95 -4.23
CA ARG A 39 -18.83 2.47 -3.67
C ARG A 39 -18.76 2.17 -2.17
N ALA A 40 -17.58 1.82 -1.68
CA ALA A 40 -17.32 1.60 -0.26
C ALA A 40 -16.92 2.87 0.49
N GLY A 41 -16.82 4.04 -0.16
CA GLY A 41 -16.48 5.32 0.47
C GLY A 41 -15.00 5.56 0.72
N ALA A 42 -14.10 4.72 0.20
CA ALA A 42 -12.67 4.94 0.24
C ALA A 42 -12.24 5.85 -0.92
N THR A 43 -11.49 6.90 -0.62
CA THR A 43 -11.09 7.93 -1.58
C THR A 43 -9.58 7.88 -1.80
N PRO A 44 -9.10 7.36 -2.94
CA PRO A 44 -7.68 7.41 -3.28
C PRO A 44 -7.17 8.86 -3.35
N GLN A 45 -5.99 9.12 -2.78
CA GLN A 45 -5.37 10.45 -2.86
C GLN A 45 -4.41 10.60 -4.04
N ASP A 46 -4.07 9.49 -4.68
CA ASP A 46 -3.21 9.42 -5.86
C ASP A 46 -3.99 8.80 -7.03
N ALA A 47 -3.57 9.06 -8.28
CA ALA A 47 -4.20 8.46 -9.44
C ALA A 47 -4.04 6.93 -9.41
N LEU A 48 -5.16 6.20 -9.54
CA LEU A 48 -5.14 4.75 -9.54
C LEU A 48 -4.61 4.20 -10.87
N PRO A 49 -3.63 3.27 -10.85
CA PRO A 49 -3.22 2.53 -12.03
C PRO A 49 -4.40 1.79 -12.67
N ALA A 50 -4.54 1.90 -13.99
CA ALA A 50 -5.64 1.28 -14.71
C ALA A 50 -5.59 -0.25 -14.60
N ARG A 51 -6.77 -0.88 -14.46
CA ARG A 51 -6.95 -2.34 -14.42
C ARG A 51 -6.23 -3.05 -13.27
N GLU A 52 -5.81 -2.34 -12.23
CA GLU A 52 -5.29 -2.95 -11.01
C GLU A 52 -6.38 -3.20 -9.97
N ARG A 53 -6.07 -4.12 -9.07
CA ARG A 53 -6.85 -4.40 -7.86
C ARG A 53 -6.05 -3.94 -6.65
N PHE A 54 -6.76 -3.57 -5.59
CA PHE A 54 -6.21 -3.00 -4.38
C PHE A 54 -6.74 -3.73 -3.14
N ALA A 55 -5.91 -3.82 -2.12
CA ALA A 55 -6.30 -4.15 -0.75
C ALA A 55 -6.29 -2.87 0.07
N VAL A 56 -7.28 -2.65 0.94
CA VAL A 56 -7.19 -1.62 1.97
C VAL A 56 -6.49 -2.25 3.16
N VAL A 57 -5.36 -1.68 3.56
CA VAL A 57 -4.53 -2.22 4.63
C VAL A 57 -4.57 -1.24 5.80
N GLU A 58 -4.91 -1.75 6.99
CA GLU A 58 -4.80 -1.02 8.25
C GLU A 58 -3.44 -1.32 8.90
N LEU A 59 -2.77 -0.26 9.37
CA LEU A 59 -1.54 -0.31 10.15
C LEU A 59 -1.81 0.37 11.50
N GLN A 60 -1.91 -0.44 12.56
CA GLN A 60 -2.22 0.05 13.89
C GLN A 60 -0.97 0.65 14.54
N ASN A 61 -1.13 1.83 15.14
CA ASN A 61 -0.04 2.60 15.75
C ASN A 61 -0.11 2.62 17.28
N GLY A 62 -0.58 1.53 17.89
CA GLY A 62 -0.82 1.45 19.33
C GLY A 62 -1.98 2.35 19.76
N ASP A 63 -1.71 3.32 20.64
CA ASP A 63 -2.73 4.27 21.11
C ASP A 63 -3.01 5.41 20.12
N ALA A 64 -2.17 5.57 19.09
CA ALA A 64 -2.37 6.54 18.02
C ALA A 64 -3.33 6.00 16.94
N PRO A 65 -3.99 6.87 16.16
CA PRO A 65 -4.83 6.45 15.06
C PRO A 65 -4.10 5.53 14.08
N SER A 66 -4.80 4.50 13.59
CA SER A 66 -4.28 3.63 12.54
C SER A 66 -4.05 4.40 11.25
N ASP A 67 -3.00 4.03 10.52
CA ASP A 67 -2.78 4.46 9.14
C ASP A 67 -3.44 3.49 8.16
N TYR A 68 -3.85 4.02 7.01
CA TYR A 68 -4.48 3.25 5.94
C TYR A 68 -3.81 3.49 4.60
N VAL A 69 -3.56 2.40 3.86
CA VAL A 69 -2.95 2.45 2.53
C VAL A 69 -3.69 1.52 1.56
N LEU A 70 -3.60 1.81 0.26
CA LEU A 70 -3.97 0.87 -0.80
C LEU A 70 -2.77 0.03 -1.18
N GLY A 71 -2.77 -1.24 -0.79
CA GLY A 71 -1.79 -2.23 -1.24
C GLY A 71 -2.11 -2.67 -2.66
N THR A 72 -1.15 -2.51 -3.58
CA THR A 72 -1.27 -3.02 -4.96
C THR A 72 -0.82 -4.47 -5.04
N ARG A 73 -0.83 -5.03 -6.26
CA ARG A 73 -0.18 -6.31 -6.55
C ARG A 73 1.27 -6.37 -6.07
N ASN A 74 2.04 -5.29 -6.18
CA ASN A 74 3.44 -5.28 -5.76
C ASN A 74 3.58 -5.38 -4.24
N PHE A 75 2.68 -4.76 -3.47
CA PHE A 75 2.63 -4.98 -2.02
C PHE A 75 2.29 -6.44 -1.68
N PHE A 76 1.28 -7.00 -2.35
CA PHE A 76 0.93 -8.41 -2.19
C PHE A 76 2.10 -9.35 -2.54
N VAL A 77 2.88 -9.05 -3.57
CA VAL A 77 4.09 -9.82 -3.91
C VAL A 77 5.11 -9.81 -2.78
N ILE A 78 5.33 -8.69 -2.09
CA ILE A 78 6.24 -8.64 -0.92
C ILE A 78 5.73 -9.58 0.18
N THR A 79 4.42 -9.63 0.41
CA THR A 79 3.83 -10.54 1.42
C THR A 79 3.99 -12.03 1.09
N ARG A 80 4.40 -12.38 -0.14
CA ARG A 80 4.74 -13.77 -0.50
C ARG A 80 6.01 -14.27 0.17
N TYR A 81 6.88 -13.37 0.64
CA TYR A 81 8.06 -13.71 1.44
C TYR A 81 7.70 -13.91 2.91
N ASN A 82 6.80 -13.08 3.43
CA ASN A 82 6.22 -13.22 4.77
C ASN A 82 4.80 -12.64 4.76
N ARG A 83 3.81 -13.46 5.11
CA ARG A 83 2.37 -13.14 5.01
C ARG A 83 1.93 -12.18 6.12
N SER A 84 2.47 -10.97 6.11
CA SER A 84 2.21 -9.90 7.09
C SER A 84 2.22 -8.54 6.41
N ALA A 85 1.16 -7.74 6.64
CA ALA A 85 1.07 -6.36 6.19
C ALA A 85 2.18 -5.48 6.77
N TYR A 86 2.45 -5.61 8.08
CA TYR A 86 3.51 -4.87 8.78
C TYR A 86 4.91 -5.17 8.21
N TYR A 87 5.18 -6.44 7.88
CA TYR A 87 6.43 -6.81 7.22
C TYR A 87 6.55 -6.12 5.85
N ALA A 88 5.51 -6.22 5.02
CA ALA A 88 5.53 -5.62 3.69
C ALA A 88 5.65 -4.09 3.74
N MET A 89 4.97 -3.44 4.69
CA MET A 89 5.09 -1.99 4.88
C MET A 89 6.48 -1.60 5.37
N SER A 90 7.08 -2.36 6.29
CA SER A 90 8.46 -2.13 6.75
C SER A 90 9.46 -2.20 5.60
N VAL A 91 9.29 -3.15 4.67
CA VAL A 91 10.13 -3.26 3.47
C VAL A 91 9.95 -2.04 2.55
N VAL A 92 8.71 -1.59 2.35
CA VAL A 92 8.39 -0.40 1.53
C VAL A 92 9.00 0.86 2.13
N GLU A 93 8.82 1.09 3.43
CA GLU A 93 9.35 2.26 4.13
C GLU A 93 10.88 2.25 4.18
N LEU A 94 11.51 1.10 4.44
CA LEU A 94 12.96 0.98 4.38
C LEU A 94 13.49 1.32 2.97
N ALA A 95 12.84 0.82 1.92
CA ALA A 95 13.25 1.13 0.54
C ALA A 95 13.13 2.63 0.23
N ARG A 96 12.05 3.29 0.68
CA ARG A 96 11.87 4.74 0.56
C ARG A 96 12.97 5.51 1.30
N ALA A 97 13.27 5.12 2.54
CA ALA A 97 14.31 5.76 3.35
C ALA A 97 15.71 5.61 2.72
N VAL A 98 16.05 4.42 2.22
CA VAL A 98 17.33 4.18 1.52
C VAL A 98 17.42 5.02 0.25
N GLN A 99 16.35 5.09 -0.55
CA GLN A 99 16.32 5.93 -1.75
C GLN A 99 16.52 7.41 -1.39
N ALA A 100 15.79 7.92 -0.41
CA ALA A 100 15.94 9.30 0.07
C ALA A 100 17.37 9.60 0.57
N ALA A 101 17.99 8.68 1.30
CA ALA A 101 19.37 8.84 1.77
C ALA A 101 20.39 8.88 0.63
N ARG A 102 20.16 8.10 -0.44
CA ARG A 102 20.99 8.12 -1.65
C ARG A 102 20.83 9.43 -2.42
N ASP A 103 19.61 9.91 -2.57
CA ASP A 103 19.32 11.17 -3.27
C ASP A 103 19.84 12.39 -2.51
N ALA A 104 19.83 12.34 -1.18
CA ALA A 104 20.43 13.35 -0.31
C ALA A 104 21.97 13.34 -0.29
N SER A 105 22.60 12.27 -0.80
CA SER A 105 24.05 12.12 -0.88
C SER A 105 24.54 12.19 -2.33
N PRO A 106 24.56 13.38 -2.96
CA PRO A 106 25.09 13.53 -4.32
C PRO A 106 26.63 13.42 -4.29
N GLY A 107 27.18 12.19 -4.24
CA GLY A 107 28.64 12.04 -4.29
C GLY A 107 29.30 10.73 -3.87
N ALA A 108 28.59 9.63 -3.59
CA ALA A 108 29.28 8.34 -3.44
C ALA A 108 29.61 7.77 -4.84
N LYS A 109 30.82 8.06 -5.34
CA LYS A 109 31.38 7.45 -6.56
C LYS A 109 31.44 5.91 -6.43
N PRO A 110 31.34 5.16 -7.54
CA PRO A 110 31.51 3.71 -7.57
C PRO A 110 32.92 3.27 -7.15
#